data_AF-A0A6G0U2C7-F1
#
_entry.id   AF-A0A6G0U2C7-F1
#
_cell.length_a   1.000
_cell.length_b   1.000
_cell.length_c   1.000
_cell.angle_alpha   90.00
_cell.angle_beta   90.00
_cell.angle_gamma   90.00
#
_symmetry.space_group_name_H-M   'P 1'
#
loop_
_entity.id
_entity.type
_entity.pdbx_description
1 polymer ?
#
loop_
_entity_poly.entity_id
_entity_poly.type
_entity_poly.pdbx_seq_one_letter_code
_entity_poly.pdbx_strand_id
1 'polypeptide(L)'
;MPRPKPKAYDRLNNFIKEFGETIFLADNSVLFCKICDIKVSTEKRFTVIQHIKTAKHIQGLNRLQLKPTKTQQLVSTSFSKKNDFNRDLCKAMLSANIPLYKLENKHFREFLELYAKKEIPKEATLRKGNVDDLFLETIEKIKNCVDGKKIWVSIDETTDAEGRFIANVIIGTLTVDDPGSIFLLNSEKLEKSNHSTIFKLFDQSMNLLWPQGVKYNEVLLFVTDTAPYMIKAGKAIQNLYTKIIHVTCLAHGLHRVAEEIRNQYKNVDQLVSNVKKTFLKVPSRIQTLKSVASDIPLPPQPILTR
;
A
#
# COMPACT_ATOMS: atom_id res chain seq x y z
N MET A 1 -2.38 -2.54 50.52
CA MET A 1 -3.34 -1.79 49.67
C MET A 1 -4.47 -1.26 50.55
N PRO A 2 -4.82 0.04 50.49
CA PRO A 2 -5.89 0.59 51.32
C PRO A 2 -7.26 0.24 50.72
N ARG A 3 -8.17 -0.32 51.53
CA ARG A 3 -9.57 -0.55 51.16
C ARG A 3 -10.28 0.81 50.99
N PRO A 4 -11.03 1.05 49.91
CA PRO A 4 -11.77 2.29 49.73
C PRO A 4 -12.92 2.41 50.75
N LYS A 5 -13.28 3.67 51.07
CA LYS A 5 -14.25 4.05 52.11
C LYS A 5 -15.66 3.46 51.81
N PRO A 6 -16.44 3.04 52.84
CA PRO A 6 -17.68 2.26 52.70
C PRO A 6 -18.73 2.82 51.73
N LYS A 7 -18.92 4.16 51.70
CA LYS A 7 -20.00 4.82 50.95
C LYS A 7 -19.91 4.68 49.41
N ALA A 8 -18.71 4.50 48.85
CA ALA A 8 -18.53 4.39 47.40
C ALA A 8 -18.81 2.96 46.91
N TYR A 9 -18.40 1.96 47.70
CA TYR A 9 -18.58 0.55 47.40
C TYR A 9 -20.07 0.16 47.43
N ASP A 10 -20.82 0.64 48.42
CA ASP A 10 -22.27 0.38 48.53
C ASP A 10 -23.06 0.94 47.35
N ARG A 11 -22.66 2.11 46.82
CA ARG A 11 -23.30 2.74 45.65
C ARG A 11 -23.07 1.94 44.38
N LEU A 12 -21.87 1.38 44.19
CA LEU A 12 -21.55 0.54 43.03
C LEU A 12 -22.35 -0.77 43.05
N ASN A 13 -22.46 -1.39 44.23
CA ASN A 13 -23.27 -2.60 44.41
C ASN A 13 -24.76 -2.35 44.18
N ASN A 14 -25.28 -1.17 44.51
CA ASN A 14 -26.66 -0.81 44.21
C ASN A 14 -26.93 -0.73 42.70
N PHE A 15 -25.99 -0.19 41.91
CA PHE A 15 -26.13 -0.18 40.44
C PHE A 15 -26.04 -1.58 39.82
N ILE A 16 -25.22 -2.46 40.38
CA ILE A 16 -25.15 -3.86 39.96
C ILE A 16 -26.45 -4.60 40.27
N LYS A 17 -27.03 -4.39 41.47
CA LYS A 17 -28.33 -4.96 41.82
C LYS A 17 -29.47 -4.40 40.96
N GLU A 18 -29.43 -3.11 40.62
CA GLU A 18 -30.47 -2.45 39.84
C GLU A 18 -30.45 -2.82 38.35
N PHE A 19 -29.26 -2.90 37.75
CA PHE A 19 -29.11 -3.09 36.30
C PHE A 19 -28.53 -4.45 35.88
N GLY A 20 -28.14 -5.29 36.84
CA GLY A 20 -27.71 -6.67 36.62
C GLY A 20 -26.20 -6.88 36.51
N GLU A 21 -25.73 -7.97 37.13
CA GLU A 21 -24.32 -8.44 37.11
C GLU A 21 -23.83 -8.86 35.73
N THR A 22 -24.75 -9.17 34.80
CA THR A 22 -24.42 -9.48 33.41
C THR A 22 -24.03 -8.23 32.61
N ILE A 23 -24.47 -7.05 33.05
CA ILE A 23 -24.26 -5.77 32.36
C ILE A 23 -23.08 -5.01 32.96
N PHE A 24 -22.98 -4.96 34.29
CA PHE A 24 -21.97 -4.18 35.00
C PHE A 24 -21.03 -5.03 35.88
N LEU A 25 -19.80 -4.55 36.02
CA LEU A 25 -18.80 -5.02 36.98
C LEU A 25 -18.36 -3.84 37.85
N ALA A 26 -18.16 -4.05 39.15
CA ALA A 26 -17.54 -3.06 40.03
C ALA A 26 -16.17 -3.55 40.45
N ASP A 27 -15.15 -2.70 40.27
CA ASP A 27 -13.83 -2.89 40.86
C ASP A 27 -13.53 -1.65 41.71
N ASN A 28 -13.61 -1.83 43.05
CA ASN A 28 -13.22 -0.97 44.19
C ASN A 28 -13.54 0.55 44.15
N SER A 29 -13.57 1.21 43.01
CA SER A 29 -13.93 2.61 42.79
C SER A 29 -14.59 2.91 41.43
N VAL A 30 -14.76 1.94 40.52
CA VAL A 30 -15.26 2.18 39.14
C VAL A 30 -16.35 1.17 38.75
N LEU A 31 -17.42 1.66 38.10
CA LEU A 31 -18.41 0.83 37.42
C LEU A 31 -18.02 0.63 35.96
N PHE A 32 -17.89 -0.62 35.54
CA PHE A 32 -17.48 -1.00 34.20
C PHE A 32 -18.63 -1.69 33.48
N CYS A 33 -18.95 -1.25 32.27
CA CYS A 33 -19.95 -1.91 31.44
C CYS A 33 -19.31 -3.03 30.62
N LYS A 34 -19.68 -4.28 30.90
CA LYS A 34 -19.17 -5.48 30.22
C LYS A 34 -19.55 -5.54 28.74
N ILE A 35 -20.63 -4.84 28.36
CA ILE A 35 -21.19 -4.85 27.00
C ILE A 35 -20.49 -3.84 26.10
N CYS A 36 -20.20 -2.66 26.64
CA CYS A 36 -19.61 -1.55 25.91
C CYS A 36 -18.08 -1.45 26.05
N ASP A 37 -17.51 -2.23 26.98
CA ASP A 37 -16.09 -2.26 27.35
C ASP A 37 -15.55 -0.87 27.77
N ILE A 38 -16.35 -0.13 28.55
CA ILE A 38 -16.02 1.22 29.01
C ILE A 38 -16.36 1.43 30.49
N LYS A 39 -15.63 2.36 31.12
CA LYS A 39 -15.94 2.90 32.44
C LYS A 39 -17.15 3.83 32.34
N VAL A 40 -18.12 3.68 33.24
CA VAL A 40 -19.32 4.51 33.30
C VAL A 40 -19.29 5.33 34.59
N SER A 41 -19.49 6.65 34.47
CA SER A 41 -19.53 7.53 35.64
C SER A 41 -20.73 7.20 36.54
N THR A 42 -20.47 7.06 37.84
CA THR A 42 -21.46 6.71 38.87
C THR A 42 -21.80 7.86 39.80
N GLU A 43 -21.42 9.09 39.42
CA GLU A 43 -21.74 10.30 40.19
C GLU A 43 -23.25 10.53 40.25
N LYS A 44 -23.96 10.27 39.13
CA LYS A 44 -25.41 10.43 39.00
C LYS A 44 -26.02 9.20 38.32
N ARG A 45 -27.12 8.70 38.88
CA ARG A 45 -27.90 7.57 38.31
C ARG A 45 -28.33 7.81 36.86
N PHE A 46 -28.62 9.06 36.50
CA PHE A 46 -29.01 9.43 35.14
C PHE A 46 -27.94 9.07 34.10
N THR A 47 -26.65 9.21 34.41
CA THR A 47 -25.55 8.92 33.49
C THR A 47 -25.48 7.43 33.13
N VAL A 48 -25.77 6.56 34.11
CA VAL A 48 -25.84 5.11 33.90
C VAL A 48 -27.03 4.75 33.01
N ILE A 49 -28.19 5.39 33.22
CA ILE A 49 -29.38 5.18 32.38
C ILE A 49 -29.14 5.66 30.95
N GLN A 50 -28.52 6.83 30.78
CA GLN A 50 -28.21 7.37 29.47
C GLN A 50 -27.26 6.44 28.72
N HIS A 51 -26.25 5.89 29.40
CA HIS A 51 -25.35 4.89 28.82
C HIS A 51 -26.11 3.65 28.31
N ILE A 52 -27.01 3.08 29.12
CA ILE A 52 -27.78 1.87 28.74
C ILE A 52 -28.69 2.14 27.54
N LYS A 53 -29.19 3.37 27.39
CA LYS A 53 -30.01 3.81 26.26
C LYS A 53 -29.21 4.14 24.99
N THR A 54 -27.88 4.09 25.02
CA THR A 54 -27.08 4.37 23.81
C THR A 54 -27.26 3.26 22.77
N ALA A 55 -27.24 3.63 21.49
CA ALA A 55 -27.31 2.67 20.39
C ALA A 55 -26.21 1.59 20.47
N LYS A 56 -25.01 1.98 20.90
CA LYS A 56 -23.88 1.06 21.13
C LYS A 56 -24.22 -0.03 22.16
N HIS A 57 -24.86 0.36 23.27
CA HIS A 57 -25.25 -0.57 24.32
C HIS A 57 -26.38 -1.52 23.89
N ILE A 58 -27.43 -0.98 23.27
CA ILE A 58 -28.58 -1.77 22.78
C ILE A 58 -28.13 -2.80 21.73
N GLN A 59 -27.28 -2.41 20.79
CA GLN A 59 -26.72 -3.34 19.81
C GLN A 59 -25.81 -4.41 20.45
N GLY A 60 -25.05 -4.05 21.49
CA GLY A 60 -24.22 -4.99 22.24
C GLY A 60 -25.05 -6.03 23.01
N LEU A 61 -26.16 -5.62 23.63
CA LEU A 61 -27.10 -6.52 24.31
C LEU A 61 -27.73 -7.54 23.35
N ASN A 62 -28.19 -7.07 22.19
CA ASN A 62 -28.79 -7.95 21.17
C ASN A 62 -27.80 -9.01 20.67
N ARG A 63 -26.50 -8.70 20.63
CA ARG A 63 -25.43 -9.66 20.26
C ARG A 63 -25.19 -10.74 21.32
N LEU A 64 -25.45 -10.45 22.60
CA LEU A 64 -25.28 -11.40 23.69
C LEU A 64 -26.46 -12.38 23.78
N GLN A 65 -27.68 -11.93 23.48
CA GLN A 65 -28.87 -12.79 23.47
C GLN A 65 -28.87 -13.83 22.32
N LEU A 66 -28.09 -13.61 21.27
CA LEU A 66 -27.98 -14.50 20.11
C LEU A 66 -26.86 -15.57 20.22
N LYS A 67 -26.12 -15.65 21.33
CA LYS A 67 -25.06 -16.66 21.53
C LYS A 67 -25.47 -17.71 22.57
N PRO A 68 -25.42 -19.02 22.27
CA PRO A 68 -25.48 -20.04 23.30
C PRO A 68 -24.19 -20.02 24.13
N THR A 69 -24.38 -20.15 25.44
CA THR A 69 -23.38 -20.08 26.52
C THR A 69 -22.18 -21.00 26.29
N LYS A 70 -20.97 -20.42 26.18
CA LYS A 70 -19.72 -21.11 26.53
C LYS A 70 -18.92 -20.25 27.50
N THR A 71 -18.60 -20.86 28.63
CA THR A 71 -17.80 -20.37 29.76
C THR A 71 -16.43 -19.86 29.30
N GLN A 72 -16.05 -18.66 29.74
CA GLN A 72 -14.79 -18.00 29.41
C GLN A 72 -13.67 -18.46 30.35
N GLN A 73 -12.54 -18.87 29.78
CA GLN A 73 -11.24 -18.92 30.45
C GLN A 73 -10.53 -17.56 30.28
N LEU A 74 -10.04 -17.01 31.39
CA LEU A 74 -9.24 -15.79 31.45
C LEU A 74 -7.85 -16.02 30.82
N VAL A 75 -7.48 -15.18 29.85
CA VAL A 75 -6.09 -15.00 29.43
C VAL A 75 -5.69 -13.55 29.67
N SER A 76 -4.64 -13.41 30.47
CA SER A 76 -3.97 -12.18 30.86
C SER A 76 -3.22 -11.53 29.67
N THR A 77 -3.36 -10.22 29.63
CA THR A 77 -2.74 -9.19 28.78
C THR A 77 -1.34 -9.45 28.22
N SER A 78 -1.16 -9.29 26.90
CA SER A 78 -0.16 -8.38 26.30
C SER A 78 -0.25 -8.34 24.76
N PHE A 79 -0.09 -7.13 24.21
CA PHE A 79 -0.06 -6.72 22.79
C PHE A 79 -1.39 -6.65 22.01
N SER A 80 -1.53 -5.51 21.34
CA SER A 80 -2.69 -4.99 20.63
C SER A 80 -3.35 -6.00 19.68
N LYS A 81 -4.63 -6.30 19.90
CA LYS A 81 -5.54 -6.72 18.83
C LYS A 81 -5.79 -5.53 17.89
N LYS A 82 -4.80 -5.14 17.08
CA LYS A 82 -5.14 -4.57 15.76
C LYS A 82 -6.01 -5.64 15.12
N ASN A 83 -7.22 -5.29 14.73
CA ASN A 83 -8.22 -6.26 14.28
C ASN A 83 -7.65 -7.03 13.07
N ASP A 84 -7.24 -8.30 13.25
CA ASP A 84 -6.55 -9.10 12.21
C ASP A 84 -7.29 -9.03 10.86
N PHE A 85 -8.61 -8.99 10.94
CA PHE A 85 -9.49 -8.79 9.79
C PHE A 85 -9.21 -7.53 8.97
N ASN A 86 -9.01 -6.37 9.60
CA ASN A 86 -8.78 -5.11 8.88
C ASN A 86 -7.45 -5.16 8.13
N ARG A 87 -6.44 -5.76 8.76
CA ARG A 87 -5.12 -5.97 8.16
C ARG A 87 -5.21 -6.94 6.99
N ASP A 88 -5.86 -8.09 7.18
CA ASP A 88 -6.03 -9.09 6.14
C ASP A 88 -6.85 -8.58 4.95
N LEU A 89 -7.93 -7.84 5.22
CA LEU A 89 -8.72 -7.18 4.19
C LEU A 89 -7.89 -6.15 3.42
N CYS A 90 -7.14 -5.29 4.13
CA CYS A 90 -6.25 -4.31 3.50
C CYS A 90 -5.21 -4.99 2.61
N LYS A 91 -4.57 -6.05 3.13
CA LYS A 91 -3.58 -6.84 2.38
C LYS A 91 -4.18 -7.46 1.13
N ALA A 92 -5.33 -8.12 1.25
CA ALA A 92 -6.02 -8.74 0.12
C ALA A 92 -6.38 -7.71 -0.97
N MET A 93 -6.91 -6.55 -0.58
CA MET A 93 -7.25 -5.49 -1.53
C MET A 93 -6.02 -4.94 -2.26
N LEU A 94 -4.95 -4.62 -1.53
CA LEU A 94 -3.72 -4.10 -2.12
C LEU A 94 -3.05 -5.14 -3.03
N SER A 95 -2.97 -6.40 -2.60
CA SER A 95 -2.41 -7.49 -3.41
C SER A 95 -3.22 -7.78 -4.67
N ALA A 96 -4.54 -7.55 -4.64
CA ALA A 96 -5.41 -7.68 -5.81
C ALA A 96 -5.48 -6.42 -6.68
N ASN A 97 -4.68 -5.38 -6.37
CA ASN A 97 -4.72 -4.08 -7.02
C ASN A 97 -6.13 -3.44 -7.01
N ILE A 98 -6.87 -3.62 -5.90
CA ILE A 98 -8.18 -3.03 -5.69
C ILE A 98 -8.02 -1.79 -4.81
N PRO A 99 -8.34 -0.58 -5.30
CA PRO A 99 -8.25 0.64 -4.51
C PRO A 99 -9.12 0.57 -3.25
N LEU A 100 -8.58 0.99 -2.10
CA LEU A 100 -9.28 0.93 -0.81
C LEU A 100 -10.59 1.73 -0.78
N TYR A 101 -10.69 2.81 -1.56
CA TYR A 101 -11.94 3.60 -1.68
C TYR A 101 -13.12 2.77 -2.20
N LYS A 102 -12.87 1.62 -2.86
CA LYS A 102 -13.94 0.72 -3.30
C LYS A 102 -14.75 0.18 -2.13
N LEU A 103 -14.20 0.11 -0.91
CA LEU A 103 -14.96 -0.24 0.30
C LEU A 103 -16.03 0.80 0.66
N GLU A 104 -15.90 2.04 0.19
CA GLU A 104 -16.94 3.08 0.39
C GLU A 104 -18.13 2.91 -0.56
N ASN A 105 -18.05 2.03 -1.56
CA ASN A 105 -19.22 1.67 -2.36
C ASN A 105 -20.23 0.89 -1.50
N LYS A 106 -21.45 1.41 -1.39
CA LYS A 106 -22.52 0.86 -0.55
C LYS A 106 -22.78 -0.64 -0.80
N HIS A 107 -22.99 -1.04 -2.06
CA HIS A 107 -23.33 -2.44 -2.38
C HIS A 107 -22.17 -3.39 -2.14
N PHE A 108 -20.95 -2.97 -2.46
CA PHE A 108 -19.76 -3.79 -2.19
C PHE A 108 -19.55 -3.95 -0.68
N ARG A 109 -19.77 -2.89 0.09
CA ARG A 109 -19.70 -2.93 1.55
C ARG A 109 -20.74 -3.85 2.15
N GLU A 110 -22.01 -3.68 1.78
CA GLU A 110 -23.13 -4.51 2.27
C GLU A 110 -22.90 -5.99 1.95
N PHE A 111 -22.42 -6.29 0.74
CA PHE A 111 -22.02 -7.65 0.34
C PHE A 111 -20.94 -8.22 1.26
N LEU A 112 -19.85 -7.47 1.48
CA LEU A 112 -18.76 -7.94 2.34
C LEU A 112 -19.21 -8.09 3.80
N GLU A 113 -20.02 -7.18 4.32
CA GLU A 113 -20.55 -7.25 5.70
C GLU A 113 -21.45 -8.47 5.89
N LEU A 114 -22.31 -8.77 4.91
CA LEU A 114 -23.20 -9.93 4.92
C LEU A 114 -22.42 -11.24 5.03
N TYR A 115 -21.41 -11.43 4.17
CA TYR A 115 -20.67 -12.70 4.11
C TYR A 115 -19.55 -12.81 5.13
N ALA A 116 -18.83 -11.72 5.44
CA ALA A 116 -17.75 -11.72 6.43
C ALA A 116 -18.26 -11.70 7.87
N LYS A 117 -19.54 -11.33 8.09
CA LYS A 117 -20.15 -11.16 9.43
C LYS A 117 -19.35 -10.20 10.32
N LYS A 118 -18.71 -9.22 9.71
CA LYS A 118 -17.87 -8.20 10.35
C LYS A 118 -18.17 -6.84 9.71
N GLU A 119 -18.09 -5.79 10.51
CA GLU A 119 -18.19 -4.42 10.01
C GLU A 119 -16.96 -4.10 9.15
N ILE A 120 -17.18 -3.49 7.98
CA ILE A 120 -16.10 -3.17 7.05
C ILE A 120 -15.49 -1.82 7.42
N PRO A 121 -14.17 -1.74 7.65
CA PRO A 121 -13.51 -0.49 8.00
C PRO A 121 -13.62 0.54 6.86
N LYS A 122 -13.64 1.82 7.23
CA LYS A 122 -13.55 2.92 6.26
C LYS A 122 -12.15 2.97 5.66
N GLU A 123 -12.05 3.51 4.45
CA GLU A 123 -10.79 3.69 3.73
C GLU A 123 -9.77 4.43 4.61
N ALA A 124 -10.19 5.53 5.24
CA ALA A 124 -9.31 6.33 6.10
C ALA A 124 -8.74 5.54 7.29
N THR A 125 -9.49 4.57 7.81
CA THR A 125 -9.03 3.69 8.89
C THR A 125 -7.94 2.74 8.40
N LEU A 126 -8.10 2.16 7.21
CA LEU A 126 -7.09 1.28 6.62
C LEU A 126 -5.81 2.05 6.27
N ARG A 127 -5.94 3.25 5.69
CA ARG A 127 -4.78 4.07 5.30
C ARG A 127 -3.91 4.50 6.48
N LYS A 128 -4.49 4.96 7.59
CA LYS A 128 -3.74 5.53 8.72
C LYS A 128 -2.96 4.52 9.57
N GLY A 129 -3.16 3.22 9.38
CA GLY A 129 -2.57 2.23 10.28
C GLY A 129 -2.26 0.89 9.65
N ASN A 130 -3.10 0.38 8.73
CA ASN A 130 -2.86 -0.93 8.12
C ASN A 130 -1.92 -0.85 6.92
N VAL A 131 -2.00 0.22 6.11
CA VAL A 131 -1.11 0.41 4.95
C VAL A 131 0.34 0.57 5.41
N ASP A 132 0.58 1.43 6.41
CA ASP A 132 1.94 1.68 6.91
C ASP A 132 2.57 0.41 7.51
N ASP A 133 1.80 -0.38 8.29
CA ASP A 133 2.27 -1.67 8.81
C ASP A 133 2.65 -2.64 7.67
N LEU A 134 1.82 -2.73 6.62
CA LEU A 134 2.05 -3.61 5.48
C LEU A 134 3.24 -3.15 4.65
N PHE A 135 3.45 -1.84 4.53
CA PHE A 135 4.63 -1.26 3.90
C PHE A 135 5.89 -1.67 4.67
N LEU A 136 5.92 -1.45 6.00
CA LEU A 136 7.06 -1.83 6.83
C LEU A 136 7.34 -3.34 6.78
N GLU A 137 6.30 -4.18 6.86
CA GLU A 137 6.44 -5.63 6.70
C GLU A 137 7.05 -6.01 5.33
N THR A 138 6.65 -5.32 4.27
CA THR A 138 7.16 -5.55 2.91
C THR A 138 8.62 -5.12 2.80
N ILE A 139 8.97 -3.96 3.36
CA ILE A 139 10.36 -3.49 3.41
C ILE A 139 11.25 -4.48 4.18
N GLU A 140 10.80 -4.99 5.32
CA GLU A 140 11.55 -6.01 6.09
C GLU A 140 11.73 -7.31 5.29
N LYS A 141 10.71 -7.75 4.54
CA LYS A 141 10.87 -8.90 3.64
C LYS A 141 11.92 -8.64 2.55
N ILE A 142 11.87 -7.47 1.93
CA ILE A 142 12.86 -7.08 0.91
C ILE A 142 14.26 -7.08 1.53
N LYS A 143 14.45 -6.46 2.70
CA LYS A 143 15.73 -6.46 3.44
C LYS A 143 16.25 -7.87 3.69
N ASN A 144 15.40 -8.77 4.19
CA ASN A 144 15.76 -10.17 4.43
C ASN A 144 16.13 -10.90 3.12
N CYS A 145 15.44 -10.61 2.02
CA CYS A 145 15.75 -11.21 0.72
C CYS A 145 17.09 -10.75 0.15
N VAL A 146 17.49 -9.50 0.38
CA VAL A 146 18.74 -8.91 -0.13
C VAL A 146 19.92 -9.05 0.85
N ASP A 147 19.68 -9.45 2.10
CA ASP A 147 20.76 -9.51 3.09
C ASP A 147 21.86 -10.50 2.68
N GLY A 148 23.11 -10.05 2.84
CA GLY A 148 24.30 -10.79 2.43
C GLY A 148 24.47 -10.97 0.91
N LYS A 149 23.61 -10.39 0.07
CA LYS A 149 23.67 -10.52 -1.39
C LYS A 149 24.12 -9.23 -2.06
N LYS A 150 24.79 -9.41 -3.20
CA LYS A 150 25.06 -8.31 -4.14
C LYS A 150 23.77 -7.91 -4.83
N ILE A 151 23.59 -6.62 -5.08
CA ILE A 151 22.41 -6.07 -5.74
C ILE A 151 22.76 -5.18 -6.92
N TRP A 152 21.81 -5.05 -7.83
CA TRP A 152 21.73 -3.99 -8.81
C TRP A 152 20.59 -3.04 -8.46
N VAL A 153 20.73 -1.78 -8.87
CA VAL A 153 19.73 -0.72 -8.68
C VAL A 153 19.43 -0.12 -10.04
N SER A 154 18.16 0.12 -10.33
CA SER A 154 17.74 0.92 -11.48
C SER A 154 16.83 2.03 -11.03
N ILE A 155 17.05 3.21 -11.62
CA ILE A 155 16.19 4.38 -11.41
C ILE A 155 15.69 4.83 -12.77
N ASP A 156 14.38 5.00 -12.86
CA ASP A 156 13.71 5.52 -14.03
C ASP A 156 12.64 6.54 -13.61
N GLU A 157 12.56 7.65 -14.35
CA GLU A 157 11.56 8.67 -14.11
C GLU A 157 10.40 8.55 -15.08
N THR A 158 9.20 8.68 -14.55
CA THR A 158 7.97 8.75 -15.31
C THR A 158 7.25 10.05 -15.00
N THR A 159 6.39 10.47 -15.92
CA THR A 159 5.47 11.58 -15.69
C THR A 159 4.08 11.00 -15.50
N ASP A 160 3.46 11.27 -14.37
CA ASP A 160 2.10 10.80 -14.12
C ASP A 160 1.04 11.62 -14.87
N ALA A 161 -0.22 11.21 -14.76
CA ALA A 161 -1.34 11.88 -15.43
C ALA A 161 -1.56 13.35 -15.00
N GLU A 162 -1.01 13.76 -13.86
CA GLU A 162 -1.06 15.14 -13.37
C GLU A 162 0.20 15.95 -13.76
N GLY A 163 1.13 15.36 -14.54
CA GLY A 163 2.37 16.01 -14.94
C GLY A 163 3.45 16.02 -13.86
N ARG A 164 3.29 15.22 -12.79
CA ARG A 164 4.28 15.13 -11.71
C ARG A 164 5.40 14.17 -12.12
N PHE A 165 6.64 14.57 -11.82
CA PHE A 165 7.81 13.71 -12.00
C PHE A 165 7.84 12.67 -10.88
N ILE A 166 7.63 11.40 -11.22
CA ILE A 166 7.72 10.28 -10.29
C ILE A 166 8.96 9.47 -10.65
N ALA A 167 9.84 9.25 -9.70
CA ALA A 167 11.01 8.41 -9.90
C ALA A 167 10.84 7.09 -9.15
N ASN A 168 11.04 5.99 -9.88
CA ASN A 168 10.91 4.64 -9.37
C ASN A 168 12.29 4.04 -9.19
N VAL A 169 12.54 3.44 -8.02
CA VAL A 169 13.77 2.76 -7.68
C VAL A 169 13.49 1.27 -7.60
N ILE A 170 14.00 0.54 -8.58
CA ILE A 170 13.94 -0.91 -8.63
C ILE A 170 15.28 -1.45 -8.15
N ILE A 171 15.24 -2.49 -7.33
CA ILE A 171 16.43 -3.25 -6.95
C ILE A 171 16.25 -4.71 -7.36
N GLY A 172 17.37 -5.38 -7.58
CA GLY A 172 17.35 -6.84 -7.68
C GLY A 172 18.62 -7.47 -7.14
N THR A 173 18.51 -8.70 -6.65
CA THR A 173 19.67 -9.46 -6.22
C THR A 173 20.44 -9.98 -7.44
N LEU A 174 21.76 -9.99 -7.35
CA LEU A 174 22.63 -10.59 -8.35
C LEU A 174 22.96 -12.03 -7.93
N THR A 175 22.62 -12.96 -8.81
CA THR A 175 22.86 -14.40 -8.70
C THR A 175 23.63 -14.85 -9.95
N VAL A 176 24.41 -15.94 -9.84
CA VAL A 176 25.35 -16.35 -10.90
C VAL A 176 24.60 -16.92 -12.11
N ASP A 177 23.66 -17.83 -11.87
CA ASP A 177 23.07 -18.65 -12.95
C ASP A 177 21.57 -18.38 -13.18
N ASP A 178 20.89 -17.79 -12.21
CA ASP A 178 19.45 -17.55 -12.26
C ASP A 178 19.10 -16.07 -12.13
N PRO A 179 17.93 -15.63 -12.60
CA PRO A 179 17.41 -14.31 -12.27
C PRO A 179 17.19 -14.19 -10.76
N GLY A 180 17.77 -13.13 -10.16
CA GLY A 180 17.54 -12.83 -8.76
C GLY A 180 16.13 -12.27 -8.51
N SER A 181 15.80 -12.10 -7.23
CA SER A 181 14.55 -11.45 -6.84
C SER A 181 14.60 -9.96 -7.17
N ILE A 182 13.51 -9.43 -7.74
CA ILE A 182 13.38 -8.03 -8.17
C ILE A 182 12.26 -7.37 -7.38
N PHE A 183 12.51 -6.15 -6.90
CA PHE A 183 11.57 -5.40 -6.07
C PHE A 183 11.53 -3.93 -6.49
N LEU A 184 10.32 -3.35 -6.52
CA LEU A 184 10.17 -1.90 -6.46
C LEU A 184 10.40 -1.47 -5.01
N LEU A 185 11.53 -0.82 -4.76
CA LEU A 185 11.97 -0.44 -3.41
C LEU A 185 11.37 0.90 -2.99
N ASN A 186 11.42 1.89 -3.88
CA ASN A 186 10.97 3.25 -3.60
C ASN A 186 10.30 3.86 -4.83
N SER A 187 9.32 4.71 -4.62
CA SER A 187 8.64 5.49 -5.65
C SER A 187 8.34 6.85 -5.08
N GLU A 188 9.05 7.88 -5.55
CA GLU A 188 9.01 9.20 -4.94
C GLU A 188 8.71 10.28 -5.98
N LYS A 189 7.91 11.28 -5.57
CA LYS A 189 7.69 12.47 -6.38
C LYS A 189 8.92 13.38 -6.29
N LEU A 190 9.53 13.67 -7.42
CA LEU A 190 10.62 14.63 -7.52
C LEU A 190 10.08 16.04 -7.81
N GLU A 191 10.67 17.04 -7.15
CA GLU A 191 10.39 18.46 -7.48
C GLU A 191 10.89 18.82 -8.89
N LYS A 192 12.00 18.19 -9.31
CA LYS A 192 12.66 18.39 -10.60
C LYS A 192 13.57 17.20 -10.92
N SER A 193 13.70 16.87 -12.19
CA SER A 193 14.62 15.82 -12.66
C SER A 193 16.00 16.42 -12.93
N ASN A 194 16.95 16.19 -12.01
CA ASN A 194 18.35 16.55 -12.20
C ASN A 194 19.27 15.60 -11.40
N HIS A 195 20.56 15.69 -11.67
CA HIS A 195 21.54 14.79 -11.05
C HIS A 195 21.54 14.77 -9.52
N SER A 196 21.27 15.91 -8.86
CA SER A 196 21.26 16.00 -7.39
C SER A 196 20.01 15.36 -6.79
N THR A 197 18.84 15.50 -7.42
CA THR A 197 17.61 14.86 -6.94
C THR A 197 17.68 13.34 -7.10
N ILE A 198 18.24 12.85 -8.20
CA ILE A 198 18.49 11.42 -8.40
C ILE A 198 19.51 10.87 -7.41
N PHE A 199 20.60 11.59 -7.15
CA PHE A 199 21.57 11.18 -6.14
C PHE A 199 20.93 11.05 -4.76
N LYS A 200 20.13 12.04 -4.36
CA LYS A 200 19.38 12.00 -3.07
C LYS A 200 18.42 10.83 -3.00
N LEU A 201 17.65 10.60 -4.07
CA LEU A 201 16.72 9.47 -4.16
C LEU A 201 17.44 8.12 -4.02
N PHE A 202 18.59 7.97 -4.69
CA PHE A 202 19.43 6.78 -4.56
C PHE A 202 19.88 6.59 -3.11
N ASP A 203 20.42 7.63 -2.48
CA ASP A 203 20.87 7.60 -1.09
C ASP A 203 19.75 7.27 -0.10
N GLN A 204 18.59 7.92 -0.22
CA GLN A 204 17.40 7.63 0.58
C GLN A 204 16.95 6.17 0.42
N SER A 205 17.01 5.64 -0.80
CA SER A 205 16.64 4.25 -1.07
C SER A 205 17.63 3.26 -0.47
N MET A 206 18.94 3.55 -0.51
CA MET A 206 19.94 2.71 0.15
C MET A 206 19.80 2.76 1.69
N ASN A 207 19.47 3.93 2.26
CA ASN A 207 19.16 4.08 3.68
C ASN A 207 17.86 3.33 4.09
N LEU A 208 16.89 3.20 3.18
CA LEU A 208 15.69 2.40 3.41
C LEU A 208 16.02 0.91 3.56
N LEU A 209 16.99 0.39 2.80
CA LEU A 209 17.48 -0.99 2.93
C LEU A 209 18.35 -1.18 4.17
N TRP A 210 19.29 -0.25 4.42
CA TRP A 210 20.29 -0.38 5.46
C TRP A 210 20.29 0.82 6.42
N PRO A 211 19.27 0.95 7.29
CA PRO A 211 19.12 2.11 8.17
C PRO A 211 20.22 2.23 9.23
N GLN A 212 20.94 1.14 9.52
CA GLN A 212 22.05 1.11 10.48
C GLN A 212 23.41 1.46 9.84
N GLY A 213 23.46 1.61 8.52
CA GLY A 213 24.69 1.89 7.79
C GLY A 213 24.67 1.24 6.41
N VAL A 214 24.80 2.06 5.38
CA VAL A 214 24.76 1.63 3.98
C VAL A 214 25.89 0.64 3.66
N LYS A 215 25.53 -0.49 3.05
CA LYS A 215 26.48 -1.51 2.62
C LYS A 215 27.03 -1.21 1.21
N TYR A 216 27.91 -0.21 1.08
CA TYR A 216 28.44 0.28 -0.21
C TYR A 216 28.97 -0.82 -1.15
N ASN A 217 29.65 -1.83 -0.58
CA ASN A 217 30.25 -2.93 -1.35
C ASN A 217 29.24 -3.98 -1.85
N GLU A 218 27.97 -3.88 -1.45
CA GLU A 218 26.91 -4.79 -1.89
C GLU A 218 26.19 -4.28 -3.13
N VAL A 219 26.33 -2.99 -3.48
CA VAL A 219 25.73 -2.42 -4.70
C VAL A 219 26.76 -2.45 -5.82
N LEU A 220 26.54 -3.29 -6.83
CA LEU A 220 27.52 -3.51 -7.91
C LEU A 220 27.13 -2.90 -9.25
N LEU A 221 25.84 -2.69 -9.49
CA LEU A 221 25.35 -2.21 -10.77
C LEU A 221 24.31 -1.13 -10.58
N PHE A 222 24.44 -0.05 -11.34
CA PHE A 222 23.47 1.02 -11.42
C PHE A 222 23.02 1.20 -12.87
N VAL A 223 21.72 1.04 -13.13
CA VAL A 223 21.15 1.09 -14.48
C VAL A 223 20.20 2.26 -14.59
N THR A 224 20.47 3.20 -15.50
CA THR A 224 19.59 4.36 -15.75
C THR A 224 19.38 4.57 -17.24
N ASP A 225 18.53 5.52 -17.60
CA ASP A 225 18.51 6.03 -18.96
C ASP A 225 19.83 6.73 -19.35
N THR A 226 19.86 7.24 -20.58
CA THR A 226 21.01 7.90 -21.19
C THR A 226 20.91 9.44 -21.12
N ALA A 227 20.05 9.99 -20.25
CA ALA A 227 19.93 11.43 -20.09
C ALA A 227 21.22 12.01 -19.47
N PRO A 228 21.66 13.22 -19.88
CA PRO A 228 22.91 13.81 -19.39
C PRO A 228 22.99 13.94 -17.86
N TYR A 229 21.85 14.25 -17.21
CA TYR A 229 21.80 14.37 -15.76
C TYR A 229 21.86 13.01 -15.05
N MET A 230 21.33 11.93 -15.67
CA MET A 230 21.46 10.56 -15.16
C MET A 230 22.91 10.09 -15.23
N ILE A 231 23.60 10.35 -16.35
CA ILE A 231 25.03 10.07 -16.50
C ILE A 231 25.84 10.84 -15.45
N LYS A 232 25.51 12.11 -15.21
CA LYS A 232 26.16 12.91 -14.17
C LYS A 232 25.89 12.36 -12.76
N ALA A 233 24.68 11.90 -12.47
CA ALA A 233 24.32 11.25 -11.21
C ALA A 233 25.07 9.93 -11.02
N GLY A 234 25.09 9.07 -12.05
CA GLY A 234 25.80 7.79 -12.04
C GLY A 234 27.28 7.97 -11.75
N LYS A 235 27.95 8.92 -12.40
CA LYS A 235 29.36 9.27 -12.09
C LYS A 235 29.55 9.73 -10.65
N ALA A 236 28.65 10.56 -10.12
CA ALA A 236 28.72 11.02 -8.73
C ALA A 236 28.53 9.85 -7.74
N ILE A 237 27.61 8.93 -8.03
CA ILE A 237 27.38 7.72 -7.23
C ILE A 237 28.59 6.79 -7.29
N GLN A 238 29.21 6.60 -8.46
CA GLN A 238 30.43 5.81 -8.62
C GLN A 238 31.62 6.32 -7.79
N ASN A 239 31.73 7.63 -7.60
CA ASN A 239 32.76 8.21 -6.74
C ASN A 239 32.57 7.81 -5.26
N LEU A 240 31.32 7.59 -4.82
CA LEU A 240 31.00 7.19 -3.44
C LEU A 240 30.96 5.67 -3.27
N TYR A 241 30.40 4.95 -4.24
CA TYR A 241 30.28 3.50 -4.28
C TYR A 241 31.34 2.94 -5.22
N THR A 242 32.56 2.75 -4.71
CA THR A 242 33.74 2.45 -5.54
C THR A 242 33.66 1.14 -6.34
N LYS A 243 32.76 0.22 -5.97
CA LYS A 243 32.52 -1.04 -6.69
C LYS A 243 31.34 -1.01 -7.67
N ILE A 244 30.60 0.09 -7.71
CA ILE A 244 29.41 0.19 -8.57
C ILE A 244 29.83 0.46 -10.02
N ILE A 245 29.20 -0.22 -10.96
CA ILE A 245 29.31 0.04 -12.38
C ILE A 245 28.02 0.73 -12.82
N HIS A 246 28.14 1.96 -13.31
CA HIS A 246 27.03 2.65 -13.94
C HIS A 246 26.95 2.23 -15.41
N VAL A 247 25.79 1.70 -15.82
CA VAL A 247 25.48 1.37 -17.21
C VAL A 247 24.19 2.05 -17.62
N THR A 248 24.07 2.29 -18.93
CA THR A 248 22.87 2.87 -19.50
C THR A 248 21.95 1.79 -20.04
N CYS A 249 20.65 2.04 -19.98
CA CYS A 249 19.62 1.10 -20.38
C CYS A 249 19.74 0.74 -21.87
N LEU A 250 19.95 -0.54 -22.15
CA LEU A 250 20.09 -1.05 -23.52
C LEU A 250 18.81 -0.86 -24.33
N ALA A 251 17.63 -0.98 -23.71
CA ALA A 251 16.34 -0.76 -24.38
C ALA A 251 16.22 0.70 -24.87
N HIS A 252 16.65 1.67 -24.07
CA HIS A 252 16.74 3.07 -24.50
C HIS A 252 17.77 3.25 -25.62
N GLY A 253 18.89 2.54 -25.57
CA GLY A 253 19.89 2.53 -26.66
C GLY A 253 19.30 2.02 -27.98
N LEU A 254 18.61 0.87 -27.95
CA LEU A 254 17.94 0.29 -29.12
C LEU A 254 16.84 1.22 -29.66
N HIS A 255 16.05 1.84 -28.78
CA HIS A 255 15.05 2.81 -29.18
C HIS A 255 15.66 4.01 -29.91
N ARG A 256 16.80 4.55 -29.43
CA ARG A 256 17.52 5.64 -30.10
C ARG A 256 18.03 5.24 -31.48
N VAL A 257 18.56 4.02 -31.64
CA VAL A 257 18.98 3.50 -32.94
C VAL A 257 17.79 3.40 -33.90
N ALA A 258 16.65 2.89 -33.41
CA ALA A 258 15.44 2.80 -34.21
C ALA A 258 14.91 4.18 -34.64
N GLU A 259 14.95 5.17 -33.74
CA GLU A 259 14.59 6.56 -34.06
C GLU A 259 15.53 7.18 -35.11
N GLU A 260 16.83 6.88 -35.05
CA GLU A 260 17.78 7.37 -36.05
C GLU A 260 17.49 6.74 -37.42
N ILE A 261 17.28 5.43 -37.49
CA ILE A 261 16.84 4.75 -38.73
C ILE A 261 15.56 5.42 -39.25
N ARG A 262 14.56 5.64 -38.40
CA ARG A 262 13.30 6.31 -38.77
C ARG A 262 13.55 7.69 -39.39
N ASN A 263 14.46 8.49 -38.83
CA ASN A 263 14.83 9.81 -39.34
C ASN A 263 15.49 9.77 -40.73
N GLN A 264 16.24 8.71 -41.04
CA GLN A 264 16.87 8.52 -42.35
C GLN A 264 15.86 8.11 -43.44
N TYR A 265 14.78 7.41 -43.08
CA TYR A 265 13.76 6.91 -44.03
C TYR A 265 12.45 7.70 -43.99
N LYS A 266 12.50 9.01 -44.26
CA LYS A 266 11.34 9.93 -44.20
C LYS A 266 10.12 9.48 -45.03
N ASN A 267 10.33 8.87 -46.19
CA ASN A 267 9.22 8.37 -47.02
C ASN A 267 8.46 7.22 -46.34
N VAL A 268 9.18 6.35 -45.64
CA VAL A 268 8.59 5.24 -44.88
C VAL A 268 7.86 5.79 -43.65
N ASP A 269 8.47 6.74 -42.92
CA ASP A 269 7.80 7.40 -41.79
C ASP A 269 6.52 8.14 -42.23
N GLN A 270 6.55 8.79 -43.39
CA GLN A 270 5.39 9.45 -43.99
C GLN A 270 4.30 8.44 -44.37
N LEU A 271 4.66 7.30 -44.96
CA LEU A 271 3.73 6.21 -45.26
C LEU A 271 3.07 5.69 -43.97
N VAL A 272 3.86 5.38 -42.94
CA VAL A 272 3.37 4.92 -41.63
C VAL A 272 2.46 5.96 -40.99
N SER A 273 2.83 7.24 -41.03
CA SER A 273 2.01 8.35 -40.54
C SER A 273 0.66 8.45 -41.26
N ASN A 274 0.66 8.29 -42.59
CA ASN A 274 -0.56 8.30 -43.40
C ASN A 274 -1.44 7.08 -43.15
N VAL A 275 -0.88 5.88 -42.98
CA VAL A 275 -1.62 4.68 -42.58
C VAL A 275 -2.28 4.89 -41.21
N LYS A 276 -1.56 5.47 -40.24
CA LYS A 276 -2.12 5.81 -38.92
C LYS A 276 -3.28 6.80 -39.03
N LYS A 277 -3.17 7.83 -39.88
CA LYS A 277 -4.25 8.80 -40.13
C LYS A 277 -5.47 8.16 -40.80
N THR A 278 -5.24 7.28 -41.77
CA THR A 278 -6.31 6.70 -42.60
C THR A 278 -7.09 5.61 -41.88
N PHE A 279 -6.41 4.76 -41.10
CA PHE A 279 -7.03 3.61 -40.44
C PHE A 279 -7.14 3.81 -38.93
N LEU A 280 -6.02 3.97 -38.21
CA LEU A 280 -6.03 4.00 -36.73
C LEU A 280 -6.87 5.14 -36.13
N LYS A 281 -6.90 6.33 -36.77
CA LYS A 281 -7.61 7.51 -36.25
C LYS A 281 -9.04 7.66 -36.77
N VAL A 282 -9.53 6.77 -37.65
CA VAL A 282 -10.84 6.92 -38.31
C VAL A 282 -11.65 5.63 -38.20
N PRO A 283 -12.53 5.51 -37.17
CA PRO A 283 -13.32 4.30 -36.90
C PRO A 283 -14.20 3.85 -38.07
N SER A 284 -14.78 4.79 -38.83
CA SER A 284 -15.62 4.47 -39.99
C SER A 284 -14.85 3.70 -41.07
N ARG A 285 -13.60 4.08 -41.34
CA ARG A 285 -12.74 3.41 -42.33
C ARG A 285 -12.28 2.04 -41.85
N ILE A 286 -12.06 1.86 -40.54
CA ILE A 286 -11.82 0.54 -39.93
C ILE A 286 -13.03 -0.37 -40.16
N GLN A 287 -14.24 0.15 -39.96
CA GLN A 287 -15.47 -0.62 -40.09
C GLN A 287 -15.73 -1.03 -41.55
N THR A 288 -15.45 -0.14 -42.51
CA THR A 288 -15.48 -0.48 -43.95
C THR A 288 -14.41 -1.52 -44.32
N LEU A 289 -13.20 -1.43 -43.78
CA LEU A 289 -12.16 -2.44 -44.04
C LEU A 289 -12.60 -3.82 -43.53
N LYS A 290 -13.16 -3.89 -42.32
CA LYS A 290 -13.71 -5.14 -41.76
C LYS A 290 -14.85 -5.72 -42.59
N SER A 291 -15.66 -4.87 -43.25
CA SER A 291 -16.78 -5.35 -44.07
C SER A 291 -16.35 -5.81 -45.46
N VAL A 292 -15.33 -5.16 -46.05
CA VAL A 292 -14.88 -5.45 -47.43
C VAL A 292 -13.78 -6.52 -47.47
N ALA A 293 -12.99 -6.63 -46.40
CA ALA A 293 -11.87 -7.57 -46.30
C ALA A 293 -11.76 -8.12 -44.87
N SER A 294 -12.69 -8.99 -44.48
CA SER A 294 -12.79 -9.58 -43.13
C SER A 294 -11.55 -10.38 -42.72
N ASP A 295 -10.83 -10.93 -43.69
CA ASP A 295 -9.72 -11.86 -43.46
C ASP A 295 -8.39 -11.13 -43.23
N ILE A 296 -8.36 -9.80 -43.42
CA ILE A 296 -7.16 -8.99 -43.22
C ILE A 296 -7.14 -8.46 -41.78
N PRO A 297 -6.10 -8.79 -40.98
CA PRO A 297 -5.98 -8.26 -39.63
C PRO A 297 -5.74 -6.75 -39.69
N LEU A 298 -6.28 -6.03 -38.70
CA LEU A 298 -6.00 -4.60 -38.56
C LEU A 298 -4.49 -4.38 -38.35
N PRO A 299 -3.95 -3.23 -38.79
CA PRO A 299 -2.57 -2.87 -38.49
C PRO A 299 -2.33 -2.99 -36.98
N PRO A 300 -1.18 -3.53 -36.55
CA PRO A 300 -0.87 -3.64 -35.14
C PRO A 300 -0.95 -2.25 -34.50
N GLN A 301 -1.58 -2.18 -33.33
CA GLN A 301 -1.58 -0.93 -32.57
C GLN A 301 -0.14 -0.61 -32.18
N PRO A 302 0.32 0.65 -32.35
CA PRO A 302 1.62 1.04 -31.86
C PRO A 302 1.68 0.77 -30.36
N ILE A 303 2.68 0.00 -29.92
CA ILE A 303 2.99 -0.07 -28.50
C ILE A 303 3.52 1.32 -28.15
N LEU A 304 2.72 2.09 -27.43
CA LEU A 304 3.15 3.39 -26.91
C LEU A 304 4.13 3.10 -25.76
N THR A 305 5.43 3.07 -26.07
CA THR A 305 6.48 3.13 -25.06
C THR A 305 6.79 4.59 -24.77
N ARG A 306 5.89 5.25 -24.04
CA ARG A 306 6.17 6.51 -23.34
C ARG A 306 5.12 6.79 -22.29
#